data_AF-A0A3E0R5W9-F1
#
_entry.id   AF-A0A3E0R5W9-F1
#
_cell.length_a   1.000
_cell.length_b   1.000
_cell.length_c   1.000
_cell.angle_alpha   90.00
_cell.angle_beta   90.00
_cell.angle_gamma   90.00
#
_symmetry.space_group_name_H-M   'P 1'
#
loop_
_entity.id
_entity.type
_entity.pdbx_description
1 polymer ?
#
loop_
_entity_poly.entity_id
_entity_poly.type
_entity_poly.pdbx_seq_one_letter_code
_entity_poly.pdbx_strand_id
1 'polypeptide(L)' 'MASENVPTNKTLYARVKAEAKEKFAVYPSAYANAWLVRTYKARMAKLGKAPYTTKASGGTKKTTKTRKTKKAK' A
#
# COMPACT_ATOMS: atom_id res chain seq x y z
N MET A 1 15.76 1.09 -17.93
CA MET A 1 14.77 -0.01 -17.89
C MET A 1 13.75 0.30 -16.81
N ALA A 2 12.46 0.37 -17.14
CA ALA A 2 11.41 0.73 -16.17
C ALA A 2 11.28 -0.39 -15.11
N SER A 3 11.55 -0.06 -13.85
CA SER A 3 11.39 -0.99 -12.73
C SER A 3 9.90 -1.14 -12.43
N GLU A 4 9.32 -2.28 -12.80
CA GLU A 4 7.93 -2.58 -12.52
C GLU A 4 7.74 -2.97 -11.06
N ASN A 5 6.99 -2.16 -10.35
CA ASN A 5 6.67 -2.39 -8.94
C ASN A 5 5.46 -3.33 -8.83
N VAL A 6 5.74 -4.64 -8.74
CA VAL A 6 4.72 -5.69 -8.70
C VAL A 6 4.08 -5.76 -7.30
N PRO A 7 2.73 -5.72 -7.19
CA PRO A 7 2.03 -5.98 -5.95
C PRO A 7 2.34 -7.38 -5.41
N THR A 8 2.83 -7.45 -4.17
CA THR A 8 3.13 -8.71 -3.47
C THR A 8 1.90 -9.61 -3.34
N ASN A 9 0.72 -9.02 -3.15
CA ASN A 9 -0.52 -9.77 -3.04
C ASN A 9 -1.56 -9.27 -4.06
N LYS A 10 -1.67 -10.01 -5.17
CA LYS A 10 -2.58 -9.70 -6.29
C LYS A 10 -4.06 -9.84 -5.89
N THR A 11 -4.42 -10.79 -5.03
CA THR A 11 -5.82 -11.01 -4.63
C THR A 11 -6.33 -9.88 -3.73
N LEU A 12 -5.48 -9.41 -2.82
CA LEU A 12 -5.79 -8.26 -1.97
C LEU A 12 -5.92 -6.98 -2.81
N TYR A 13 -5.04 -6.78 -3.80
CA TYR A 13 -5.11 -5.65 -4.71
C TYR A 13 -6.41 -5.65 -5.53
N ALA A 14 -6.84 -6.80 -6.05
CA ALA A 14 -8.09 -6.93 -6.79
C ALA A 14 -9.33 -6.57 -5.95
N ARG A 15 -9.36 -7.02 -4.69
CA ARG A 15 -10.45 -6.67 -3.74
C ARG A 15 -10.51 -5.18 -3.47
N VAL A 16 -9.36 -4.55 -3.19
CA VAL A 16 -9.29 -3.10 -2.97
C VAL A 16 -9.71 -2.33 -4.23
N LYS A 17 -9.39 -2.84 -5.42
CA LYS A 17 -9.83 -2.24 -6.69
C LYS A 17 -11.34 -2.30 -6.87
N ALA A 18 -11.99 -3.40 -6.49
CA ALA A 18 -13.44 -3.50 -6.49
C ALA A 18 -14.04 -2.49 -5.49
N GLU A 19 -13.54 -2.43 -4.26
CA GLU A 19 -13.99 -1.46 -3.25
C GLU A 19 -13.81 -0.01 -3.70
N ALA A 20 -12.75 0.29 -4.47
CA ALA A 20 -12.55 1.62 -5.03
C ALA A 20 -13.61 1.95 -6.10
N LYS A 21 -13.99 0.99 -6.94
CA LYS A 21 -15.04 1.18 -7.94
C LYS A 21 -16.42 1.41 -7.31
N GLU A 22 -16.72 0.73 -6.22
CA GLU A 22 -17.98 0.96 -5.47
C GLU A 22 -18.00 2.32 -4.77
N LYS A 23 -16.83 2.84 -4.34
CA LYS A 23 -16.74 4.10 -3.59
C LYS A 23 -16.65 5.34 -4.47
N PHE A 24 -16.03 5.23 -5.64
CA PHE A 24 -15.77 6.36 -6.51
C PHE A 24 -16.58 6.21 -7.79
N ALA A 25 -17.52 7.14 -8.00
CA ALA A 25 -18.35 7.16 -9.20
C ALA A 25 -17.54 7.24 -10.51
N VAL A 26 -16.34 7.83 -10.48
CA VAL A 26 -15.44 7.94 -11.64
C VAL A 26 -14.13 7.22 -11.38
N TYR A 27 -13.86 6.21 -12.19
CA TYR A 27 -12.59 5.46 -12.23
C TYR A 27 -12.09 5.34 -13.67
N PRO A 28 -10.81 5.66 -13.96
CA PRO A 28 -9.74 6.05 -13.03
C PRO A 28 -9.77 7.55 -12.66
N SER A 29 -9.70 7.85 -11.36
CA SER A 29 -9.51 9.22 -10.85
C SER A 29 -8.28 9.29 -9.95
N ALA A 30 -7.68 10.49 -9.83
CA ALA A 30 -6.49 10.71 -9.01
C ALA A 30 -6.75 10.31 -7.53
N TYR A 31 -7.92 10.68 -7.01
CA TYR A 31 -8.33 10.33 -5.65
C TYR A 31 -8.62 8.84 -5.47
N ALA A 32 -9.26 8.17 -6.44
CA ALA A 32 -9.50 6.73 -6.37
C ALA A 32 -8.19 5.93 -6.39
N ASN A 33 -7.24 6.33 -7.23
CA ASN A 33 -5.93 5.68 -7.29
C ASN A 33 -5.11 5.90 -6.01
N ALA A 34 -5.13 7.10 -5.43
CA ALA A 34 -4.47 7.40 -4.15
C ALA A 34 -5.08 6.58 -3.00
N TRP A 35 -6.41 6.47 -2.96
CA TRP A 35 -7.13 5.70 -1.95
C TRP A 35 -6.77 4.21 -2.03
N LEU A 36 -6.77 3.63 -3.23
CA LEU A 36 -6.41 2.23 -3.47
C LEU A 36 -5.00 1.93 -2.96
N VAL A 37 -4.01 2.77 -3.30
CA VAL A 37 -2.62 2.57 -2.85
C VAL A 37 -2.50 2.69 -1.33
N ARG A 38 -3.19 3.66 -0.73
CA ARG A 38 -3.20 3.89 0.73
C ARG A 38 -3.77 2.68 1.49
N THR A 39 -4.91 2.15 1.04
CA THR A 39 -5.59 1.03 1.70
C THR A 39 -4.85 -0.28 1.48
N TYR A 40 -4.33 -0.52 0.27
CA TYR A 40 -3.47 -1.67 -0.02
C TYR A 40 -2.23 -1.70 0.89
N LYS A 41 -1.52 -0.57 1.03
CA LYS A 41 -0.37 -0.46 1.94
C LYS A 41 -0.76 -0.65 3.41
N ALA A 42 -1.89 -0.11 3.85
CA ALA A 42 -2.36 -0.27 5.23
C ALA A 42 -2.68 -1.73 5.56
N ARG A 43 -3.34 -2.45 4.63
CA ARG A 43 -3.63 -3.88 4.78
C ARG A 43 -2.35 -4.72 4.77
N MET A 44 -1.39 -4.40 3.89
CA MET A 44 -0.08 -5.06 3.86
C MET A 44 0.73 -4.83 5.14
N ALA A 45 0.68 -3.61 5.69
CA ALA A 45 1.29 -3.29 6.98
C ALA A 45 0.65 -4.09 8.14
N LYS A 46 -0.67 -4.30 8.12
CA LYS A 46 -1.36 -5.18 9.09
C LYS A 46 -0.88 -6.62 9.03
N LEU A 47 -0.50 -7.09 7.84
CA LEU A 47 0.07 -8.43 7.63
C LEU A 47 1.58 -8.50 7.93
N GLY A 48 2.22 -7.38 8.30
CA GLY A 48 3.67 -7.30 8.49
C GLY A 48 4.48 -7.53 7.21
N LYS A 49 3.85 -7.48 6.03
CA LYS A 49 4.46 -7.80 4.73
C LYS A 49 4.71 -6.52 3.92
N ALA A 50 5.80 -6.49 3.15
CA ALA A 50 6.10 -5.36 2.27
C ALA A 50 5.07 -5.27 1.13
N PRO A 51 4.45 -4.11 0.87
CA PRO A 51 3.36 -3.96 -0.10
C PRO A 51 3.76 -4.30 -1.54
N TYR A 52 5.03 -4.09 -1.87
CA TYR A 52 5.55 -4.36 -3.19
C TYR A 52 6.85 -5.12 -3.07
N THR A 53 7.07 -6.06 -3.98
CA THR A 53 8.35 -6.72 -4.14
C THR A 53 9.19 -5.86 -5.07
N THR A 54 10.31 -5.34 -4.58
CA THR A 54 11.30 -4.71 -5.46
C THR A 54 12.15 -5.83 -6.06
N LYS A 55 12.12 -6.02 -7.39
CA LYS A 55 13.24 -6.70 -8.06
C LYS A 55 14.40 -5.71 -8.03
N ALA A 56 15.28 -5.89 -7.05
CA ALA A 56 16.55 -5.19 -6.81
C ALA A 56 16.79 -3.92 -7.66
N SER A 57 16.38 -2.76 -7.13
CA SER A 57 17.00 -1.48 -7.42
C SER A 57 16.70 -0.49 -6.28
N GLY A 58 17.60 -0.45 -5.28
CA GLY A 58 17.95 0.74 -4.49
C GLY A 58 16.84 1.61 -3.86
N GLY A 59 15.78 1.05 -3.29
CA GLY A 59 14.75 1.82 -2.57
C GLY A 59 14.69 1.47 -1.09
N THR A 60 15.10 2.39 -0.22
CA THR A 60 15.23 2.22 1.23
C THR A 60 13.93 1.77 1.91
N LYS A 61 14.05 0.73 2.76
CA LYS A 61 13.01 0.26 3.69
C LYS A 61 12.63 1.42 4.63
N LYS A 62 11.51 2.11 4.38
CA LYS A 62 10.87 2.91 5.44
C LYS A 62 10.19 1.95 6.42
N THR A 63 10.96 1.52 7.42
CA THR A 63 10.47 0.95 8.67
C THR A 63 9.55 1.98 9.33
N THR A 64 8.23 1.76 9.28
CA THR A 64 7.30 2.47 10.16
C THR A 64 7.62 2.01 11.58
N LYS A 65 8.43 2.81 12.28
CA LYS A 65 8.80 2.61 13.68
C LYS A 65 7.51 2.55 14.49
N THR A 66 7.24 1.36 15.02
CA THR A 66 6.24 1.08 16.04
C THR A 66 6.31 2.15 17.13
N ARG A 67 5.17 2.80 17.39
CA ARG A 67 4.92 3.68 18.54
C ARG A 67 5.46 3.00 19.81
N LYS A 68 6.40 3.63 20.53
CA LYS A 68 6.67 3.30 21.94
C LYS A 68 6.39 4.53 22.81
N THR A 69 5.50 4.28 23.74
CA THR A 69 4.98 5.08 24.85
C THR A 69 6.05 5.42 25.90
N LYS A 70 5.94 6.62 26.49
CA LYS A 70 6.13 7.01 27.92
C LYS A 70 6.30 8.54 27.94
N LYS A 71 5.34 9.36 28.39
CA LYS A 71 4.93 9.63 29.78
C LYS A 71 6.10 9.70 30.76
N ALA A 72 6.61 10.90 30.98
CA ALA A 72 7.33 11.41 32.15
C ALA A 72 7.75 12.85 31.79
N LYS A 73 7.62 13.89 32.61
CA LYS A 73 6.98 14.20 33.89
C LYS A 73 6.77 15.71 33.83
#